data_AF-A0A7Z9FX84-F1
#
_entry.id   AF-A0A7Z9FX84-F1
#
_cell.length_a   1.000
_cell.length_b   1.000
_cell.length_c   1.000
_cell.angle_alpha   90.00
_cell.angle_beta   90.00
_cell.angle_gamma   90.00
#
_symmetry.space_group_name_H-M   'P 1'
#
loop_
_entity.id
_entity.type
_entity.pdbx_description
1 polymer ?
#
loop_
_entity_poly.entity_id
_entity_poly.type
_entity_poly.pdbx_seq_one_letter_code
_entity_poly.pdbx_strand_id
1 'polypeptide(L)'
;MKRKRFSKELKAKVAVEAIKSQKPVNKLAAEFGLHPTQVNTWKKQAIDAPPESFGNNRAKKEPNHEEEKDNLYRQIGKLQVEVDWLKKDQTSQLTVSEKRECIEADHPKLSLRRQCELIGLSPASYYRQPAQENDENLKLIRLMDEEYTKHPFYGSRKLHQHLRNQGFRVNRKRVQRLMRKMDMASIAPKPYTSQPGPGHTV
;
A
#
# COMPACT_ATOMS: atom_id res chain seq x y z
N MET A 1 44.13 -28.39 16.95
CA MET A 1 45.33 -27.88 16.23
C MET A 1 44.92 -26.82 15.22
N LYS A 2 45.54 -25.64 15.25
CA LYS A 2 45.26 -24.52 14.34
C LYS A 2 45.99 -24.74 13.01
N ARG A 3 45.28 -24.86 11.88
CA ARG A 3 45.91 -25.02 10.56
C ARG A 3 46.68 -23.74 10.20
N LYS A 4 47.96 -23.86 9.85
CA LYS A 4 48.76 -22.72 9.33
C LYS A 4 48.14 -22.24 8.02
N ARG A 5 47.84 -20.94 7.92
CA ARG A 5 47.36 -20.28 6.70
C ARG A 5 48.57 -19.66 5.99
N PHE A 6 48.73 -19.98 4.71
CA PHE A 6 49.79 -19.43 3.85
C PHE A 6 49.23 -18.39 2.88
N SER A 7 49.98 -17.33 2.61
CA SER A 7 49.59 -16.28 1.65
C SER A 7 49.51 -16.82 0.23
N LYS A 8 48.70 -16.18 -0.62
CA LYS A 8 48.53 -16.58 -2.03
C LYS A 8 49.84 -16.46 -2.80
N GLU A 9 50.62 -15.42 -2.53
CA GLU A 9 51.94 -15.17 -3.13
C GLU A 9 52.95 -16.28 -2.81
N LEU A 10 53.01 -16.72 -1.55
CA LEU A 10 53.94 -17.78 -1.14
C LEU A 10 53.58 -19.13 -1.79
N LYS A 11 52.29 -19.45 -1.88
CA LYS A 11 51.83 -20.65 -2.59
C LYS A 11 52.20 -20.63 -4.07
N ALA A 12 52.00 -19.49 -4.74
CA ALA A 12 52.35 -19.33 -6.15
C ALA A 12 53.86 -19.46 -6.37
N LYS A 13 54.69 -18.83 -5.53
CA LYS A 13 56.16 -18.92 -5.62
C LYS A 13 56.65 -20.36 -5.47
N VAL A 14 56.18 -21.08 -4.46
CA VAL A 14 56.56 -22.48 -4.21
C VAL A 14 56.06 -23.40 -5.33
N ALA A 15 54.86 -23.17 -5.86
CA ALA A 15 54.34 -23.95 -6.99
C ALA A 15 55.19 -23.74 -8.26
N VAL A 16 55.58 -22.50 -8.57
CA VAL A 16 56.44 -22.18 -9.72
C VAL A 16 57.81 -22.83 -9.59
N GLU A 17 58.46 -22.75 -8.43
CA GLU A 17 59.75 -23.40 -8.20
C GLU A 17 59.66 -24.93 -8.26
N ALA A 18 58.56 -25.51 -7.79
CA ALA A 18 58.31 -26.95 -7.88
C ALA A 18 58.02 -27.41 -9.32
N ILE A 19 57.42 -26.57 -10.16
CA ILE A 19 57.20 -26.83 -11.59
C ILE A 19 58.53 -26.80 -12.35
N LYS A 20 59.38 -25.80 -12.07
CA LYS A 20 60.71 -25.65 -12.69
C LYS A 20 61.65 -26.84 -12.43
N SER A 21 61.34 -27.71 -11.47
CA SER A 21 62.06 -28.97 -11.18
C SER A 21 63.57 -28.83 -10.89
N GLN A 22 64.02 -27.63 -10.51
CA GLN A 22 65.43 -27.31 -10.26
C GLN A 22 65.95 -27.82 -8.90
N LYS A 23 65.05 -28.10 -7.95
CA LYS A 23 65.36 -28.63 -6.62
C LYS A 23 64.42 -29.80 -6.31
N PRO A 24 64.90 -30.86 -5.63
CA PRO A 24 64.03 -31.96 -5.20
C PRO A 24 63.02 -31.44 -4.17
N VAL A 25 61.80 -32.00 -4.21
CA VAL A 25 60.65 -31.56 -3.39
C VAL A 25 60.98 -31.52 -1.89
N ASN A 26 61.83 -32.43 -1.42
CA ASN A 26 62.25 -32.47 -0.01
C ASN A 26 63.15 -31.29 0.39
N LYS A 27 63.99 -30.78 -0.52
CA LYS A 27 64.79 -29.57 -0.27
C LYS A 27 63.92 -28.31 -0.29
N LEU A 28 62.97 -28.22 -1.22
CA LEU A 28 61.99 -27.12 -1.25
C LEU A 28 61.10 -27.11 0.01
N ALA A 29 60.66 -28.28 0.46
CA ALA A 29 59.91 -28.45 1.68
C ALA A 29 60.71 -27.92 2.90
N ALA A 30 61.99 -28.26 3.00
CA ALA A 30 62.87 -27.76 4.07
C ALA A 30 63.11 -26.24 4.00
N GLU A 31 63.40 -25.70 2.81
CA GLU A 31 63.71 -24.28 2.58
C GLU A 31 62.54 -23.35 2.93
N PHE A 32 61.31 -23.78 2.65
CA PHE A 32 60.10 -23.01 2.93
C PHE A 32 59.37 -23.45 4.22
N GLY A 33 59.91 -24.41 4.97
CA GLY A 33 59.31 -24.93 6.21
C GLY A 33 57.94 -25.60 5.99
N LEU A 34 57.76 -26.24 4.83
CA LEU A 34 56.52 -26.90 4.38
C LEU A 34 56.66 -28.43 4.43
N HIS A 35 55.53 -29.13 4.48
CA HIS A 35 55.54 -30.58 4.32
C HIS A 35 55.59 -30.96 2.83
N PRO A 36 56.34 -32.01 2.40
CA PRO A 36 56.48 -32.39 0.98
C PRO A 36 55.15 -32.60 0.23
N THR A 37 54.11 -33.12 0.89
CA THR A 37 52.77 -33.25 0.28
C THR A 37 52.12 -31.90 -0.04
N GLN A 38 52.39 -30.84 0.71
CA GLN A 38 51.84 -29.50 0.44
C GLN A 38 52.45 -28.91 -0.83
N VAL A 39 53.76 -29.09 -1.02
CA VAL A 39 54.47 -28.67 -2.24
C VAL A 39 53.91 -29.38 -3.47
N ASN A 40 53.69 -30.70 -3.39
CA ASN A 40 53.08 -31.47 -4.47
C ASN A 40 51.61 -31.08 -4.74
N THR A 41 50.85 -30.76 -3.69
CA THR A 41 49.46 -30.29 -3.83
C THR A 41 49.39 -28.96 -4.55
N TRP A 42 50.25 -28.00 -4.20
CA TRP A 42 50.28 -26.69 -4.84
C TRP A 42 50.86 -26.75 -6.25
N LYS A 43 51.83 -27.64 -6.51
CA LYS A 43 52.30 -27.93 -7.88
C LYS A 43 51.15 -28.41 -8.76
N LYS A 44 50.35 -29.38 -8.30
CA LYS A 44 49.17 -29.86 -9.04
C LYS A 44 48.13 -28.76 -9.24
N GLN A 45 47.81 -28.01 -8.19
CA GLN A 45 46.86 -26.88 -8.27
C GLN A 45 47.27 -25.81 -9.28
N ALA A 46 48.57 -25.58 -9.47
CA ALA A 46 49.07 -24.62 -10.45
C ALA A 46 49.09 -25.17 -11.88
N ILE A 47 49.25 -26.48 -12.06
CA ILE A 47 49.19 -27.16 -13.36
C ILE A 47 47.73 -27.29 -13.83
N ASP A 48 46.83 -27.69 -12.94
CA ASP A 48 45.40 -27.87 -13.20
C ASP A 48 44.62 -26.55 -13.11
N ALA A 49 45.32 -25.41 -13.03
CA ALA A 49 44.69 -24.11 -12.93
C ALA A 49 43.91 -23.82 -14.23
N PRO A 50 42.58 -23.59 -14.15
CA PRO A 50 41.77 -23.34 -15.35
C PRO A 50 42.26 -22.06 -16.07
N PRO A 51 42.13 -21.97 -17.40
CA PRO A 51 42.59 -20.82 -18.19
C PRO A 51 42.04 -19.47 -17.68
N GLU A 52 40.84 -19.46 -17.10
CA GLU A 52 40.19 -18.29 -16.50
C GLU A 52 40.97 -17.69 -15.31
N SER A 53 41.84 -18.46 -14.66
CA SER A 53 42.70 -17.99 -13.56
C SER A 53 43.85 -17.09 -14.03
N PHE A 54 44.18 -17.14 -15.33
CA PHE A 54 45.16 -16.27 -15.98
C PHE A 54 44.54 -14.97 -16.52
N GLY A 55 43.22 -14.77 -16.32
CA GLY A 55 42.54 -13.52 -16.59
C GLY A 55 42.82 -12.48 -15.50
N ASN A 56 43.03 -11.22 -15.89
CA ASN A 56 43.15 -10.09 -15.00
C ASN A 56 41.78 -9.78 -14.35
N ASN A 57 41.29 -10.67 -13.49
CA ASN A 57 39.94 -10.58 -12.95
C ASN A 57 39.85 -9.60 -11.77
N ARG A 58 39.94 -8.32 -12.14
CA ARG A 58 39.08 -7.26 -11.58
C ARG A 58 37.75 -7.17 -12.31
N ALA A 59 37.35 -8.17 -13.11
CA ALA A 59 35.96 -8.38 -13.43
C ALA A 59 35.25 -8.86 -12.15
N LYS A 60 34.94 -7.90 -11.27
CA LYS A 60 33.71 -8.01 -10.48
C LYS A 60 32.65 -8.44 -11.49
N LYS A 61 32.03 -9.59 -11.25
CA LYS A 61 30.78 -9.95 -11.89
C LYS A 61 29.84 -8.78 -11.56
N GLU A 62 29.70 -7.82 -12.46
CA GLU A 62 28.79 -6.69 -12.27
C GLU A 62 27.42 -7.33 -12.09
N PRO A 63 26.80 -7.16 -10.90
CA PRO A 63 25.47 -7.71 -10.70
C PRO A 63 24.58 -6.95 -11.66
N ASN A 64 24.05 -7.64 -12.66
CA ASN A 64 22.81 -7.40 -13.38
C ASN A 64 22.28 -5.94 -13.47
N HIS A 65 23.15 -4.99 -13.79
CA HIS A 65 22.81 -3.56 -13.82
C HIS A 65 21.73 -3.26 -14.87
N GLU A 66 21.64 -4.09 -15.91
CA GLU A 66 20.66 -3.96 -16.99
C GLU A 66 19.28 -4.44 -16.53
N GLU A 67 19.18 -5.58 -15.84
CA GLU A 67 17.92 -6.04 -15.23
C GLU A 67 17.44 -5.09 -14.12
N GLU A 68 18.35 -4.52 -13.31
CA GLU A 68 17.98 -3.51 -12.32
C GLU A 68 17.45 -2.23 -12.97
N LYS A 69 18.08 -1.76 -14.05
CA LYS A 69 17.60 -0.61 -14.83
C LYS A 69 16.21 -0.85 -15.41
N ASP A 70 15.99 -2.01 -16.02
CA ASP A 70 14.69 -2.37 -16.58
C ASP A 70 13.60 -2.43 -15.52
N ASN A 71 13.89 -3.01 -14.36
CA ASN A 71 12.97 -3.04 -13.22
C ASN A 71 12.62 -1.62 -12.74
N LEU A 72 13.62 -0.75 -12.62
CA LEU A 72 13.41 0.65 -12.20
C LEU A 72 12.59 1.42 -13.23
N TYR A 73 12.88 1.31 -14.52
CA TYR A 73 12.10 1.97 -15.58
C TYR A 73 10.64 1.49 -15.59
N ARG A 74 10.42 0.19 -15.38
CA ARG A 74 9.09 -0.38 -15.27
C ARG A 74 8.32 0.18 -14.07
N GLN A 75 9.00 0.34 -12.94
CA GLN A 75 8.41 0.91 -11.73
C GLN A 75 8.11 2.40 -11.88
N ILE A 76 8.99 3.17 -12.52
CA ILE A 76 8.77 4.58 -12.86
C ILE A 76 7.54 4.73 -13.75
N GLY A 77 7.42 3.92 -14.82
CA GLY A 77 6.26 3.95 -15.72
C GLY A 77 4.95 3.65 -14.99
N LYS A 78 4.97 2.67 -14.08
CA LYS A 78 3.81 2.35 -13.23
C LYS A 78 3.44 3.53 -12.32
N LEU A 79 4.41 4.07 -11.58
CA LEU A 79 4.18 5.20 -10.67
C LEU A 79 3.69 6.45 -11.40
N GLN A 80 4.18 6.70 -12.61
CA GLN A 80 3.72 7.84 -13.42
C GLN A 80 2.23 7.74 -13.72
N VAL A 81 1.74 6.57 -14.16
CA VAL A 81 0.31 6.35 -14.42
C VAL A 81 -0.52 6.52 -13.15
N GLU A 82 -0.03 6.02 -12.01
CA GLU A 82 -0.74 6.12 -10.72
C GLU A 82 -0.82 7.57 -10.22
N VAL A 83 0.28 8.32 -10.33
CA VAL A 83 0.34 9.74 -9.94
C VAL A 83 -0.52 10.59 -10.87
N ASP A 84 -0.49 10.35 -12.18
CA ASP A 84 -1.31 11.11 -13.12
C ASP A 84 -2.80 10.87 -12.91
N TRP A 85 -3.19 9.63 -12.58
CA TRP A 85 -4.55 9.31 -12.17
C TRP A 85 -4.93 9.96 -10.83
N LEU A 86 -4.07 9.89 -9.81
CA LEU A 86 -4.32 10.53 -8.50
C LEU A 86 -4.31 12.05 -8.54
N LYS A 87 -3.53 12.70 -9.40
CA LYS A 87 -3.52 14.17 -9.57
C LYS A 87 -4.88 14.70 -10.02
N LYS A 88 -5.68 13.87 -10.68
CA LYS A 88 -7.05 14.20 -11.05
C LYS A 88 -7.94 14.40 -9.81
N ASP A 89 -7.66 13.71 -8.71
CA ASP A 89 -8.55 13.62 -7.54
C ASP A 89 -7.83 13.83 -6.18
N GLN A 90 -8.23 14.86 -5.42
CA GLN A 90 -7.74 15.08 -4.04
C GLN A 90 -8.39 14.12 -3.02
N THR A 91 -7.80 12.93 -2.86
CA THR A 91 -8.35 11.77 -2.12
C THR A 91 -8.52 11.91 -0.60
N SER A 92 -7.89 12.92 0.01
CA SER A 92 -7.77 13.01 1.48
C SER A 92 -9.03 13.50 2.22
N GLN A 93 -9.97 14.16 1.53
CA GLN A 93 -11.18 14.73 2.15
C GLN A 93 -12.50 14.11 1.66
N LEU A 94 -12.44 13.17 0.72
CA LEU A 94 -13.62 12.59 0.07
C LEU A 94 -14.30 11.52 0.95
N THR A 95 -15.62 11.57 1.00
CA THR A 95 -16.50 10.56 1.58
C THR A 95 -16.45 9.26 0.78
N VAL A 96 -16.95 8.16 1.35
CA VAL A 96 -17.02 6.85 0.67
C VAL A 96 -17.85 6.91 -0.62
N SER A 97 -18.88 7.76 -0.68
CA SER A 97 -19.70 7.94 -1.89
C SER A 97 -18.90 8.61 -2.99
N GLU A 98 -18.26 9.73 -2.68
CA GLU A 98 -17.46 10.49 -3.66
C GLU A 98 -16.25 9.67 -4.14
N LYS A 99 -15.62 8.90 -3.24
CA LYS A 99 -14.55 7.95 -3.60
C LYS A 99 -14.98 6.87 -4.60
N ARG A 100 -16.28 6.50 -4.64
CA ARG A 100 -16.79 5.54 -5.63
C ARG A 100 -16.97 6.18 -7.00
N GLU A 101 -17.35 7.46 -7.03
CA GLU A 101 -17.54 8.22 -8.27
C GLU A 101 -16.21 8.47 -8.99
N CYS A 102 -15.11 8.58 -8.25
CA CYS A 102 -13.75 8.67 -8.80
C CYS A 102 -13.24 7.38 -9.48
N ILE A 103 -13.93 6.24 -9.33
CA ILE A 103 -13.46 4.97 -9.91
C ILE A 103 -13.95 4.83 -11.35
N GLU A 104 -13.00 4.69 -12.27
CA GLU A 104 -13.23 4.52 -13.70
C GLU A 104 -13.21 3.02 -14.05
N ALA A 105 -14.39 2.42 -14.22
CA ALA A 105 -14.54 0.98 -14.48
C ALA A 105 -13.78 0.51 -15.74
N ASP A 106 -13.74 1.35 -16.78
CA ASP A 106 -13.15 1.02 -18.09
C ASP A 106 -11.76 1.63 -18.31
N HIS A 107 -10.99 1.93 -17.24
CA HIS A 107 -9.68 2.54 -17.39
C HIS A 107 -8.67 1.59 -18.08
N PRO A 108 -8.04 1.99 -19.20
CA PRO A 108 -7.28 1.09 -20.07
C PRO A 108 -5.98 0.54 -19.44
N LYS A 109 -5.43 1.20 -18.41
CA LYS A 109 -4.13 0.85 -17.80
C LYS A 109 -4.20 0.47 -16.31
N LEU A 110 -5.32 0.73 -15.64
CA LEU A 110 -5.43 0.58 -14.18
C LEU A 110 -6.62 -0.30 -13.86
N SER A 111 -6.37 -1.42 -13.20
CA SER A 111 -7.45 -2.28 -12.74
C SER A 111 -8.27 -1.61 -11.65
N LEU A 112 -9.53 -1.99 -11.56
CA LEU A 112 -10.48 -1.50 -10.56
C LEU A 112 -9.95 -1.69 -9.12
N ARG A 113 -9.27 -2.80 -8.86
CA ARG A 113 -8.60 -3.07 -7.58
C ARG A 113 -7.47 -2.09 -7.30
N ARG A 114 -6.66 -1.75 -8.31
CA ARG A 114 -5.56 -0.80 -8.16
C ARG A 114 -6.08 0.61 -7.91
N GLN A 115 -7.13 1.02 -8.61
CA GLN A 115 -7.82 2.29 -8.39
C GLN A 115 -8.37 2.40 -6.96
N CYS A 116 -9.03 1.35 -6.47
CA CYS A 116 -9.49 1.26 -5.08
C CYS A 116 -8.34 1.43 -4.07
N GLU A 117 -7.22 0.74 -4.28
CA GLU A 117 -6.02 0.85 -3.42
C GLU A 117 -5.46 2.28 -3.41
N LEU A 118 -5.38 2.94 -4.57
CA LEU A 118 -4.84 4.29 -4.71
C LEU A 118 -5.72 5.35 -4.02
N ILE A 119 -7.04 5.22 -4.10
CA ILE A 119 -8.01 6.13 -3.41
C ILE A 119 -8.14 5.81 -1.91
N GLY A 120 -7.65 4.65 -1.46
CA GLY A 120 -7.89 4.15 -0.12
C GLY A 120 -9.35 3.76 0.11
N LEU A 121 -10.02 3.23 -0.93
CA LEU A 121 -11.35 2.62 -0.84
C LEU A 121 -11.20 1.09 -0.78
N SER A 122 -11.92 0.41 0.12
CA SER A 122 -11.94 -1.05 0.08
C SER A 122 -12.70 -1.55 -1.16
N PRO A 123 -12.22 -2.57 -1.88
CA PRO A 123 -12.91 -3.08 -3.07
C PRO A 123 -14.35 -3.53 -2.78
N ALA A 124 -14.59 -4.12 -1.61
CA ALA A 124 -15.93 -4.49 -1.16
C ALA A 124 -16.86 -3.28 -1.02
N SER A 125 -16.32 -2.11 -0.64
CA SER A 125 -17.08 -0.87 -0.60
C SER A 125 -17.44 -0.37 -1.98
N TYR A 126 -16.68 -0.64 -3.04
CA TYR A 126 -17.09 -0.26 -4.40
C TYR A 126 -18.34 -1.01 -4.85
N TYR A 127 -18.35 -2.34 -4.71
CA TYR A 127 -19.47 -3.18 -5.15
C TYR A 127 -20.72 -3.07 -4.27
N ARG A 128 -20.57 -2.59 -3.03
CA ARG A 128 -21.70 -2.46 -2.10
C ARG A 128 -22.66 -1.37 -2.56
N GLN A 129 -23.85 -1.73 -3.00
CA GLN A 129 -24.91 -0.76 -3.22
C GLN A 129 -25.33 -0.09 -1.90
N PRO A 130 -25.54 1.25 -1.89
CA PRO A 130 -26.07 1.92 -0.72
C PRO A 130 -27.43 1.32 -0.35
N ALA A 131 -27.70 1.15 0.94
CA ALA A 131 -28.98 0.64 1.39
C ALA A 131 -30.10 1.57 0.92
N GLN A 132 -31.00 1.06 0.10
CA GLN A 132 -32.19 1.80 -0.31
C GLN A 132 -33.12 1.97 0.90
N GLU A 133 -33.96 3.02 0.86
CA GLU A 133 -35.00 3.14 1.87
C GLU A 133 -36.07 2.09 1.63
N ASN A 134 -36.49 1.43 2.70
CA ASN A 134 -37.59 0.48 2.66
C ASN A 134 -38.90 1.18 2.26
N ASP A 135 -39.82 0.46 1.62
CA ASP A 135 -41.14 0.95 1.20
C ASP A 135 -41.93 1.58 2.36
N GLU A 136 -41.80 1.02 3.56
CA GLU A 136 -42.36 1.63 4.77
C GLU A 136 -41.81 3.04 5.02
N ASN A 137 -40.50 3.25 4.89
CA ASN A 137 -39.91 4.56 5.08
C ASN A 137 -40.41 5.55 4.03
N LEU A 138 -40.59 5.11 2.77
CA LEU A 138 -41.15 5.93 1.71
C LEU A 138 -42.59 6.35 2.02
N LYS A 139 -43.42 5.41 2.54
CA LYS A 139 -44.79 5.73 3.00
C LYS A 139 -44.78 6.74 4.14
N LEU A 140 -43.92 6.53 5.14
CA LEU A 140 -43.79 7.46 6.28
C LEU A 140 -43.32 8.84 5.83
N ILE A 141 -42.37 8.93 4.91
CA ILE A 141 -41.90 10.19 4.34
C ILE A 141 -43.06 10.95 3.70
N ARG A 142 -43.88 10.28 2.87
CA ARG A 142 -45.04 10.92 2.20
C ARG A 142 -46.05 11.47 3.22
N LEU A 143 -46.39 10.69 4.22
CA LEU A 143 -47.34 11.10 5.27
C LEU A 143 -46.78 12.26 6.11
N MET A 144 -45.48 12.22 6.42
CA MET A 144 -44.82 13.30 7.12
C MET A 144 -44.77 14.59 6.30
N ASP A 145 -44.50 14.50 5.00
CA ASP A 145 -44.45 15.63 4.07
C ASP A 145 -45.83 16.30 3.92
N GLU A 146 -46.87 15.49 3.75
CA GLU A 146 -48.25 15.97 3.68
C GLU A 146 -48.67 16.68 4.98
N GLU A 147 -48.32 16.08 6.13
CA GLU A 147 -48.64 16.68 7.44
C GLU A 147 -47.80 17.93 7.71
N TYR A 148 -46.54 17.96 7.29
CA TYR A 148 -45.66 19.11 7.44
C TYR A 148 -46.11 20.28 6.57
N THR A 149 -46.64 20.01 5.37
CA THR A 149 -47.25 21.02 4.49
C THR A 149 -48.46 21.68 5.15
N LYS A 150 -49.28 20.90 5.87
CA LYS A 150 -50.43 21.42 6.63
C LYS A 150 -50.01 22.12 7.92
N HIS A 151 -48.98 21.61 8.60
CA HIS A 151 -48.55 22.08 9.91
C HIS A 151 -47.01 22.28 9.97
N PRO A 152 -46.45 23.36 9.38
CA PRO A 152 -45.00 23.57 9.30
C PRO A 152 -44.27 23.72 10.64
N PHE A 153 -45.01 24.02 11.71
CA PHE A 153 -44.48 24.10 13.07
C PHE A 153 -44.36 22.72 13.76
N TYR A 154 -44.82 21.63 13.13
CA TYR A 154 -44.72 20.30 13.71
C TYR A 154 -43.27 19.78 13.70
N GLY A 155 -42.71 19.62 14.89
CA GLY A 155 -41.44 18.92 15.08
C GLY A 155 -41.61 17.41 15.20
N SER A 156 -40.47 16.71 15.38
CA SER A 156 -40.43 15.24 15.44
C SER A 156 -41.37 14.62 16.49
N ARG A 157 -41.70 15.35 17.56
CA ARG A 157 -42.62 14.88 18.61
C ARG A 157 -44.05 14.79 18.11
N LYS A 158 -44.54 15.86 17.44
CA LYS A 158 -45.90 15.93 16.90
C LYS A 158 -46.06 15.02 15.69
N LEU A 159 -45.09 14.99 14.78
CA LEU A 159 -45.10 14.06 13.63
C LEU A 159 -45.12 12.59 14.07
N HIS A 160 -44.34 12.24 15.10
CA HIS A 160 -44.38 10.89 15.67
C HIS A 160 -45.77 10.54 16.23
N GLN A 161 -46.43 11.48 16.92
CA GLN A 161 -47.79 11.27 17.43
C GLN A 161 -48.81 11.15 16.29
N HIS A 162 -48.70 11.98 15.26
CA HIS A 162 -49.54 11.91 14.06
C HIS A 162 -49.44 10.54 13.38
N LEU A 163 -48.21 10.07 13.12
CA LEU A 163 -47.97 8.74 12.56
C LEU A 163 -48.52 7.61 13.45
N ARG A 164 -48.38 7.74 14.77
CA ARG A 164 -48.94 6.78 15.73
C ARG A 164 -50.47 6.75 15.67
N ASN A 165 -51.11 7.90 15.53
CA ASN A 165 -52.57 8.00 15.40
C ASN A 165 -53.08 7.38 14.08
N GLN A 166 -52.27 7.41 13.02
CA GLN A 166 -52.52 6.71 11.76
C GLN A 166 -52.20 5.20 11.80
N GLY A 167 -51.81 4.67 12.97
CA GLY A 167 -51.55 3.24 13.16
C GLY A 167 -50.09 2.82 12.97
N PHE A 168 -49.17 3.73 12.66
CA PHE A 168 -47.75 3.39 12.48
C PHE A 168 -47.02 3.30 13.83
N ARG A 169 -46.50 2.11 14.15
CA ARG A 169 -45.65 1.88 15.33
C ARG A 169 -44.18 2.18 15.02
N VAL A 170 -43.81 3.45 15.00
CA VAL A 170 -42.44 3.89 14.69
C VAL A 170 -41.79 4.60 15.87
N ASN A 171 -40.48 4.39 16.06
CA ASN A 171 -39.73 5.11 17.09
C ASN A 171 -39.49 6.58 16.66
N ARG A 172 -39.59 7.53 17.60
CA ARG A 172 -39.26 8.94 17.36
C ARG A 172 -37.86 9.15 16.76
N LYS A 173 -36.84 8.33 17.11
CA LYS A 173 -35.50 8.42 16.48
C LYS A 173 -35.55 8.15 14.96
N ARG A 174 -36.44 7.25 14.52
CA ARG A 174 -36.68 6.97 13.09
C ARG A 174 -37.31 8.18 12.41
N VAL A 175 -38.32 8.79 13.03
CA VAL A 175 -38.94 10.04 12.54
C VAL A 175 -37.91 11.16 12.43
N GLN A 176 -37.06 11.37 13.44
CA GLN A 176 -35.98 12.38 13.40
C GLN A 176 -34.95 12.14 12.30
N ARG A 177 -34.63 10.87 12.00
CA ARG A 177 -33.76 10.51 10.87
C ARG A 177 -34.42 10.86 9.54
N LEU A 178 -35.70 10.51 9.36
CA LEU A 178 -36.45 10.78 8.14
C LEU A 178 -36.65 12.28 7.91
N MET A 179 -36.95 13.07 8.96
CA MET A 179 -37.02 14.53 8.86
C MET A 179 -35.71 15.14 8.37
N ARG A 180 -34.57 14.71 8.94
CA ARG A 180 -33.24 15.17 8.52
C ARG A 180 -32.92 14.78 7.08
N LYS A 181 -33.38 13.61 6.63
CA LYS A 181 -33.18 13.17 5.25
C LYS A 181 -33.95 14.04 4.24
N MET A 182 -35.08 14.60 4.65
CA MET A 182 -35.95 15.45 3.84
C MET A 182 -35.70 16.95 4.08
N ASP A 183 -34.68 17.31 4.84
CA ASP A 183 -34.41 18.69 5.29
C ASP A 183 -35.61 19.41 5.93
N MET A 184 -36.50 18.65 6.58
CA MET A 184 -37.66 19.18 7.29
C MET A 184 -37.27 19.61 8.72
N ALA A 185 -37.48 20.89 9.04
CA ALA A 185 -37.22 21.43 10.37
C ALA A 185 -38.40 22.29 10.84
N SER A 186 -38.93 21.99 12.03
CA SER A 186 -40.01 22.78 12.63
C SER A 186 -39.65 24.26 12.71
N ILE A 187 -40.57 25.10 12.24
CA ILE A 187 -40.47 26.58 12.26
C ILE A 187 -40.76 27.14 13.68
N ALA A 188 -41.09 26.28 14.65
CA ALA A 188 -41.41 26.72 16.00
C ALA A 188 -40.21 27.41 16.67
N PRO A 189 -40.44 28.44 17.53
CA PRO A 189 -39.39 29.07 18.31
C PRO A 189 -38.59 28.03 19.09
N LYS A 190 -37.26 28.09 18.99
CA LYS A 190 -36.38 27.23 19.76
C LYS A 190 -36.46 27.65 21.24
N PRO A 191 -36.23 26.73 22.19
CA PRO A 191 -36.13 27.12 23.59
C PRO A 191 -35.02 28.17 23.79
N TYR A 192 -35.20 29.07 24.75
CA TYR A 192 -34.28 30.15 25.10
C TYR A 192 -34.12 31.29 24.07
N THR A 193 -35.08 31.48 23.15
CA THR A 193 -35.06 32.65 22.24
C THR A 193 -35.23 34.00 22.96
N SER A 194 -35.67 34.00 24.22
CA SER A 194 -35.73 35.21 25.07
C SER A 194 -34.40 35.55 25.74
N GLN A 195 -33.40 34.67 25.67
CA GLN A 195 -32.07 34.95 26.20
C GLN A 195 -31.24 35.64 25.12
N PRO A 196 -30.69 36.84 25.37
CA PRO A 196 -29.83 37.51 24.41
C PRO A 196 -28.59 36.66 24.14
N GLY A 197 -28.18 36.58 22.87
CA GLY A 197 -26.95 35.90 22.48
C GLY A 197 -25.71 36.61 23.05
N PRO A 198 -24.56 35.92 23.17
CA PRO A 198 -23.32 36.54 23.61
C PRO A 198 -22.98 37.74 22.69
N GLY A 199 -23.00 38.95 23.25
CA GLY A 199 -22.76 40.21 22.53
C GLY A 199 -23.99 41.13 22.36
N HIS A 200 -25.19 40.71 22.76
CA HIS A 200 -26.35 41.59 22.76
C HIS A 200 -26.49 42.31 24.12
N THR A 201 -26.25 43.63 24.13
CA THR A 201 -26.56 44.49 25.28
C THR A 201 -28.06 44.76 25.30
N VAL A 202 -28.69 44.54 26.46
CA VAL A 202 -30.13 44.75 26.71
C VAL A 202 -30.43 46.22 26.90
#